data_AF-A0A817MJA8-F1
#
_entry.id   AF-A0A817MJA8-F1
#
_cell.length_a   1.000
_cell.length_b   1.000
_cell.length_c   1.000
_cell.angle_alpha   90.00
_cell.angle_beta   90.00
_cell.angle_gamma   90.00
#
_symmetry.space_group_name_H-M   'P 1'
#
loop_
_entity.id
_entity.type
_entity.pdbx_description
1 polymer ?
#
loop_
_entity_poly.entity_id
_entity_poly.type
_entity_poly.pdbx_seq_one_letter_code
_entity_poly.pdbx_strand_id
1 'polypeptide(L)'
;MPHVLPFLDVLVRRHPGGGFEARVYQKPTFTSLTTKWDSFVSKTYKYNALSTKIYRAIKICSSYTGLHREFEFIRSLAINNGYPIYVIDSIIRRQLDLIYTPSTPISPPSLTTDTVVLRVPYYGSLSQVYAKQIISATNKNYPLKKIRLIYDVKERVGSGFTLKDPIPHQMEVGVVYEAICPKCTAHYTGKTFRHFKARIHEHHNY
;
A
#
# COMPACT_ATOMS: atom_id res chain seq x y z
N MET A 1 -5.70 -32.14 -18.32
CA MET A 1 -4.89 -30.97 -17.87
C MET A 1 -5.40 -30.53 -16.50
N PRO A 2 -4.54 -30.06 -15.57
CA PRO A 2 -5.04 -29.52 -14.32
C PRO A 2 -5.92 -28.30 -14.61
N HIS A 3 -7.17 -28.32 -14.13
CA HIS A 3 -8.10 -27.20 -14.27
C HIS A 3 -7.68 -26.10 -13.29
N VAL A 4 -6.91 -25.13 -13.78
CA VAL A 4 -6.37 -24.02 -12.98
C VAL A 4 -6.85 -22.69 -13.56
N LEU A 5 -7.30 -21.79 -12.69
CA LEU A 5 -7.77 -20.45 -13.03
C LEU A 5 -7.02 -19.41 -12.19
N PRO A 6 -6.14 -18.59 -12.79
CA PRO A 6 -5.58 -17.41 -12.13
C PRO A 6 -6.61 -16.28 -12.15
N PHE A 7 -6.89 -15.69 -10.98
CA PHE A 7 -7.72 -14.49 -10.85
C PHE A 7 -7.09 -13.54 -9.82
N LEU A 8 -6.72 -12.34 -10.29
CA LEU A 8 -5.97 -11.35 -9.50
C LEU A 8 -4.71 -11.96 -8.86
N ASP A 9 -4.72 -12.09 -7.53
CA ASP A 9 -3.65 -12.57 -6.67
C ASP A 9 -3.84 -14.03 -6.22
N VAL A 10 -4.86 -14.73 -6.75
CA VAL A 10 -5.27 -16.07 -6.35
C VAL A 10 -5.21 -17.04 -7.53
N LEU A 11 -4.66 -18.23 -7.29
CA LEU A 11 -4.65 -19.36 -8.21
C LEU A 11 -5.62 -20.40 -7.68
N VAL A 12 -6.73 -20.61 -8.39
CA VAL A 12 -7.74 -21.61 -8.02
C VAL A 12 -7.47 -22.88 -8.82
N ARG A 13 -7.27 -24.00 -8.13
CA ARG A 13 -7.11 -25.32 -8.73
C ARG A 13 -8.31 -26.19 -8.37
N ARG A 14 -8.96 -26.78 -9.38
CA ARG A 14 -10.01 -27.80 -9.15
C ARG A 14 -9.38 -29.19 -9.07
N HIS A 15 -9.71 -29.94 -8.02
CA HIS A 15 -9.23 -31.32 -7.90
C HIS A 15 -10.06 -32.28 -8.76
N PRO A 16 -9.48 -33.39 -9.26
CA PRO A 16 -10.20 -34.39 -10.06
C PRO A 16 -11.40 -35.01 -9.35
N GLY A 17 -11.33 -35.17 -8.02
CA GLY A 17 -12.41 -35.68 -7.18
C GLY A 17 -13.43 -34.63 -6.69
N GLY A 18 -13.40 -33.41 -7.23
CA GLY A 18 -14.19 -32.28 -6.74
C GLY A 18 -13.46 -31.45 -5.68
N GLY A 19 -13.99 -30.27 -5.38
CA GLY A 19 -13.36 -29.30 -4.47
C GLY A 19 -12.32 -28.38 -5.14
N PHE A 20 -11.99 -27.31 -4.43
CA PHE A 20 -11.07 -26.27 -4.89
C PHE A 20 -9.94 -26.05 -3.88
N GLU A 21 -8.74 -25.85 -4.40
CA GLU A 21 -7.58 -25.37 -3.65
C GLU A 21 -7.21 -23.98 -4.16
N ALA A 22 -7.12 -23.02 -3.23
CA ALA A 22 -6.61 -21.69 -3.49
C ALA A 22 -5.14 -21.59 -3.05
N ARG A 23 -4.32 -20.92 -3.87
CA ARG A 23 -2.93 -20.55 -3.60
C ARG A 23 -2.68 -19.11 -4.03
N VAL A 24 -1.59 -18.51 -3.55
CA VAL A 24 -1.17 -17.19 -4.04
C VAL A 24 -0.73 -17.33 -5.50
N TYR A 25 -1.23 -16.46 -6.37
CA TYR A 25 -0.81 -16.37 -7.76
C TYR A 25 0.21 -15.26 -7.94
N GLN A 26 1.24 -15.54 -8.73
CA GLN A 26 2.23 -14.56 -9.20
C GLN A 26 2.17 -14.52 -10.71
N LYS A 27 2.15 -13.30 -11.26
CA LYS A 27 2.20 -13.11 -12.71
C LYS A 27 3.56 -13.62 -13.24
N PRO A 28 3.62 -14.14 -14.48
CA PRO A 28 4.89 -14.56 -15.09
C PRO A 28 5.97 -13.46 -15.14
N THR A 29 5.55 -12.19 -15.11
CA THR A 29 6.44 -11.01 -15.09
C THR A 29 6.98 -10.66 -13.70
N PHE A 30 6.69 -11.47 -12.68
CA PHE A 30 7.14 -11.21 -11.32
C PHE A 30 8.65 -11.47 -11.17
N THR A 31 9.41 -10.44 -10.80
CA THR A 31 10.88 -10.48 -10.77
C THR A 31 11.46 -10.93 -9.43
N SER A 32 10.63 -11.26 -8.44
CA SER A 32 11.07 -11.52 -7.06
C SER A 32 11.80 -10.37 -6.37
N LEU A 33 11.75 -9.16 -6.95
CA LEU A 33 12.33 -7.96 -6.35
C LEU A 33 11.36 -7.35 -5.32
N THR A 34 11.87 -7.06 -4.13
CA THR A 34 11.21 -6.22 -3.13
C THR A 34 12.17 -5.11 -2.69
N THR A 35 11.73 -4.22 -1.80
CA THR A 35 12.64 -3.28 -1.14
C THR A 35 13.77 -4.04 -0.45
N LYS A 36 15.02 -3.85 -0.89
CA LYS A 36 16.17 -4.55 -0.31
C LYS A 36 16.39 -4.16 1.14
N TRP A 37 16.97 -5.08 1.92
CA TRP A 37 17.22 -4.88 3.35
C TRP A 37 18.19 -3.73 3.64
N ASP A 38 19.13 -3.45 2.74
CA ASP A 38 20.14 -2.39 2.81
C ASP A 38 19.65 -1.03 2.27
N SER A 39 18.51 -0.98 1.59
CA SER A 39 17.99 0.26 0.99
C SER A 39 17.81 1.37 2.04
N PHE A 40 18.07 2.63 1.66
CA PHE A 40 17.97 3.78 2.56
C PHE A 40 16.50 4.22 2.80
N VAL A 41 15.71 3.32 3.37
CA VAL A 41 14.31 3.53 3.75
C VAL A 41 14.06 2.93 5.12
N SER A 42 13.05 3.46 5.82
CA SER A 42 12.68 2.98 7.15
C SER A 42 12.43 1.48 7.17
N LYS A 43 13.00 0.80 8.18
CA LYS A 43 12.79 -0.65 8.38
C LYS A 43 11.30 -0.99 8.50
N THR A 44 10.47 -0.09 9.02
CA THR A 44 9.01 -0.26 9.09
C THR A 44 8.40 -0.62 7.74
N TYR A 45 8.84 0.02 6.65
CA TYR A 45 8.32 -0.28 5.31
C TYR A 45 8.77 -1.65 4.81
N LYS A 46 10.02 -2.04 5.11
CA LYS A 46 10.55 -3.37 4.79
C LYS A 46 9.81 -4.47 5.55
N TYR A 47 9.55 -4.26 6.83
CA TYR A 47 8.76 -5.17 7.66
C TYR A 47 7.32 -5.27 7.16
N ASN A 48 6.69 -4.15 6.81
CA ASN A 48 5.31 -4.13 6.33
C ASN A 48 5.18 -4.82 4.96
N ALA A 49 6.10 -4.57 4.03
CA ALA A 49 6.11 -5.24 2.73
C ALA A 49 6.13 -6.78 2.87
N LEU A 50 6.96 -7.30 3.77
CA LEU A 50 7.02 -8.74 4.05
C LEU A 50 5.78 -9.22 4.81
N SER A 51 5.32 -8.46 5.82
CA SER A 51 4.11 -8.78 6.59
C SER A 51 2.89 -8.92 5.70
N THR A 52 2.72 -8.04 4.70
CA THR A 52 1.59 -8.09 3.75
C THR A 52 1.63 -9.35 2.88
N LYS A 53 2.81 -9.79 2.44
CA LYS A 53 2.95 -11.05 1.69
C LYS A 53 2.56 -12.26 2.53
N ILE A 54 3.03 -12.31 3.78
CA ILE A 54 2.72 -13.38 4.72
C ILE A 54 1.22 -13.39 5.05
N TYR A 55 0.65 -12.23 5.36
CA TYR A 55 -0.79 -12.10 5.62
C TYR A 55 -1.62 -12.62 4.44
N ARG A 56 -1.26 -12.25 3.21
CA ARG A 56 -1.91 -12.75 2.00
C ARG A 56 -1.79 -14.26 1.87
N ALA A 57 -0.61 -14.84 2.11
CA ALA A 57 -0.43 -16.28 2.09
C ALA A 57 -1.39 -16.98 3.05
N ILE A 58 -1.49 -16.50 4.29
CA ILE A 58 -2.39 -17.06 5.31
C ILE A 58 -3.86 -16.93 4.91
N LYS A 59 -4.26 -15.81 4.31
CA LYS A 59 -5.66 -15.59 3.89
C LYS A 59 -6.07 -16.32 2.62
N ILE A 60 -5.13 -16.58 1.70
CA ILE A 60 -5.44 -17.16 0.38
C ILE A 60 -5.24 -18.68 0.38
N CYS A 61 -4.18 -19.18 1.01
CA CYS A 61 -3.86 -20.60 0.93
C CYS A 61 -4.87 -21.44 1.72
N SER A 62 -5.62 -22.28 1.01
CA SER A 62 -6.65 -23.16 1.60
C SER A 62 -6.11 -24.47 2.17
N SER A 63 -4.85 -24.82 1.90
CA SER A 63 -4.22 -26.06 2.33
C SER A 63 -2.95 -25.76 3.15
N TYR A 64 -2.69 -26.57 4.19
CA TYR A 64 -1.47 -26.43 4.99
C TYR A 64 -0.21 -26.59 4.15
N THR A 65 -0.21 -27.54 3.21
CA THR A 65 0.91 -27.77 2.29
C THR A 65 1.12 -26.61 1.32
N GLY A 66 0.04 -25.99 0.82
CA GLY A 66 0.11 -24.79 0.00
C GLY A 66 0.63 -23.58 0.79
N LEU A 67 0.17 -23.40 2.02
CA LEU A 67 0.64 -22.34 2.91
C LEU A 67 2.13 -22.49 3.24
N HIS A 68 2.58 -23.70 3.59
CA HIS A 68 3.98 -23.96 3.88
C HIS A 68 4.89 -23.66 2.67
N ARG A 69 4.50 -24.09 1.47
CA ARG A 69 5.23 -23.77 0.23
C ARG A 69 5.30 -22.27 -0.03
N GLU A 70 4.23 -21.54 0.24
CA GLU A 70 4.22 -20.08 0.10
C GLU A 70 5.14 -19.40 1.13
N PHE A 71 5.22 -19.91 2.37
CA PHE A 71 6.17 -19.42 3.37
C PHE A 71 7.63 -19.68 2.96
N GLU A 72 7.96 -20.87 2.45
CA GLU A 72 9.31 -21.15 1.94
C GLU A 72 9.67 -20.26 0.76
N PHE A 73 8.71 -20.01 -0.13
CA PHE A 73 8.88 -19.05 -1.22
C PHE A 73 9.15 -17.63 -0.69
N ILE A 74 8.32 -17.13 0.22
CA ILE A 74 8.47 -15.79 0.81
C ILE A 74 9.81 -15.67 1.54
N ARG A 75 10.23 -16.71 2.27
CA ARG A 75 11.52 -16.78 2.96
C ARG A 75 12.67 -16.69 1.97
N SER A 76 12.66 -17.51 0.92
CA SER A 76 13.67 -17.48 -0.14
C SER A 76 13.75 -16.12 -0.82
N LEU A 77 12.60 -15.53 -1.15
CA LEU A 77 12.51 -14.19 -1.72
C LEU A 77 13.12 -13.15 -0.79
N ALA A 78 12.80 -13.17 0.51
CA ALA A 78 13.31 -12.20 1.46
C ALA A 78 14.83 -12.34 1.67
N ILE A 79 15.35 -13.57 1.76
CA ILE A 79 16.79 -13.86 1.83
C ILE A 79 17.50 -13.30 0.59
N ASN A 80 16.97 -13.54 -0.61
CA ASN A 80 17.52 -13.01 -1.86
C ASN A 80 17.49 -11.48 -1.94
N ASN A 81 16.64 -10.82 -1.13
CA ASN A 81 16.59 -9.36 -0.99
C ASN A 81 17.38 -8.85 0.25
N GLY A 82 18.20 -9.70 0.87
CA GLY A 82 19.13 -9.37 1.96
C GLY A 82 18.53 -9.36 3.36
N TYR A 83 17.30 -9.84 3.55
CA TYR A 83 16.66 -9.83 4.87
C TYR A 83 17.29 -10.88 5.79
N PRO A 84 17.63 -10.52 7.05
CA PRO A 84 18.11 -11.50 8.01
C PRO A 84 17.05 -12.56 8.35
N ILE A 85 17.47 -13.83 8.47
CA ILE A 85 16.56 -14.95 8.73
C ILE A 85 15.72 -14.72 10.00
N TYR A 86 16.36 -14.27 11.09
CA TYR A 86 15.66 -14.00 12.35
C TYR A 86 14.54 -12.94 12.22
N VAL A 87 14.69 -11.98 11.29
CA VAL A 87 13.67 -10.98 11.00
C VAL A 87 12.48 -11.64 10.30
N ILE A 88 12.75 -12.48 9.29
CA ILE A 88 11.73 -13.17 8.52
C ILE A 88 10.88 -14.03 9.45
N ASP A 89 11.54 -14.86 10.25
CA ASP A 89 10.89 -15.79 11.17
C ASP A 89 10.08 -15.06 12.25
N SER A 90 10.60 -13.94 12.76
CA SER A 90 9.88 -13.08 13.70
C SER A 90 8.60 -12.50 13.10
N ILE A 91 8.61 -12.09 11.83
CA ILE A 91 7.41 -11.58 11.17
C ILE A 91 6.40 -12.68 10.92
N ILE A 92 6.84 -13.85 10.46
CA ILE A 92 5.95 -15.01 10.24
C ILE A 92 5.24 -15.35 11.55
N ARG A 93 5.99 -15.51 12.64
CA ARG A 93 5.45 -15.80 13.97
C ARG A 93 4.42 -14.75 14.38
N ARG A 94 4.77 -13.46 14.31
CA ARG A 94 3.87 -12.37 14.67
C ARG A 94 2.57 -12.39 13.86
N GLN A 95 2.63 -12.70 12.56
CA GLN A 95 1.43 -12.76 11.72
C GLN A 95 0.54 -13.96 12.07
N LEU A 96 1.14 -15.11 12.38
CA LEU A 96 0.39 -16.27 12.86
C LEU A 96 -0.26 -15.98 14.21
N ASP A 97 0.49 -15.38 15.15
CA ASP A 97 -0.03 -15.02 16.47
C ASP A 97 -1.22 -14.05 16.35
N LEU A 98 -1.15 -13.06 15.47
CA LEU A 98 -2.25 -12.12 15.24
C LEU A 98 -3.54 -12.77 14.71
N ILE A 99 -3.43 -13.92 14.06
CA ILE A 99 -4.57 -14.59 13.40
C ILE A 99 -5.11 -15.73 14.26
N TYR A 100 -4.23 -16.47 14.94
CA TYR A 100 -4.58 -17.70 15.65
C TYR A 100 -4.58 -17.56 17.17
N THR A 101 -3.98 -16.51 17.73
CA THR A 101 -4.07 -16.25 19.17
C THR A 101 -5.37 -15.51 19.47
N PRO A 102 -6.23 -16.06 20.35
CA PRO A 102 -7.43 -15.37 20.80
C PRO A 102 -7.03 -14.04 21.45
N SER A 103 -7.41 -12.93 20.84
CA SER A 103 -7.31 -11.64 21.50
C SER A 103 -8.46 -11.55 22.49
N THR A 104 -8.17 -11.22 23.76
CA THR A 104 -9.22 -10.76 24.66
C THR A 104 -9.93 -9.57 23.99
N PRO A 105 -11.27 -9.48 24.06
CA PRO A 105 -11.96 -8.30 23.57
C PRO A 105 -11.42 -7.11 24.36
N ILE A 106 -10.59 -6.30 23.71
CA ILE A 106 -10.20 -5.01 24.27
C ILE A 106 -11.50 -4.21 24.20
N SER A 107 -12.10 -3.93 25.36
CA SER A 107 -13.19 -2.98 25.47
C SER A 107 -12.82 -1.76 24.63
N PRO A 108 -13.69 -1.29 23.70
CA PRO A 108 -13.36 -0.14 22.88
C PRO A 108 -12.88 0.97 23.81
N PRO A 109 -11.75 1.64 23.52
CA PRO A 109 -11.32 2.75 24.35
C PRO A 109 -12.50 3.73 24.41
N SER A 110 -12.98 4.00 25.62
CA SER A 110 -14.16 4.82 25.88
C SER A 110 -13.99 6.29 25.48
N LEU A 111 -12.83 6.64 24.91
CA LEU A 111 -12.42 7.97 24.51
C LEU A 111 -12.07 7.95 23.02
N THR A 112 -12.72 8.83 22.25
CA THR A 112 -12.40 9.11 20.85
C THR A 112 -11.00 9.71 20.76
N THR A 113 -9.99 8.88 20.46
CA THR A 113 -8.61 9.38 20.30
C THR A 113 -8.49 10.12 18.98
N ASP A 114 -8.32 11.44 19.04
CA ASP A 114 -7.95 12.25 17.89
C ASP A 114 -6.59 11.79 17.35
N THR A 115 -6.54 11.42 16.07
CA THR A 115 -5.33 10.86 15.45
C THR A 115 -4.61 11.93 14.66
N VAL A 116 -3.40 12.28 15.10
CA VAL A 116 -2.54 13.26 14.44
C VAL A 116 -1.48 12.53 13.61
N VAL A 117 -1.33 12.93 12.35
CA VAL A 117 -0.30 12.37 11.46
C VAL A 117 1.00 13.18 11.58
N LEU A 118 2.07 12.54 12.01
CA LEU A 118 3.41 13.11 12.04
C LEU A 118 4.19 12.60 10.82
N ARG A 119 4.55 13.51 9.91
CA ARG A 119 5.41 13.21 8.75
C ARG A 119 6.85 13.61 9.05
N VAL A 120 7.78 12.66 8.91
CA VAL A 120 9.20 12.86 9.19
C VAL A 120 10.02 12.45 7.97
N PRO A 121 10.83 13.33 7.37
CA PRO A 121 11.78 12.95 6.34
C PRO A 121 12.73 11.85 6.82
N TYR A 122 12.94 10.79 6.04
CA TYR A 122 13.82 9.69 6.44
C TYR A 122 15.30 9.98 6.10
N TYR A 123 16.08 10.24 7.15
CA TYR A 123 17.52 10.44 7.14
C TYR A 123 18.22 9.42 8.06
N GLY A 124 17.72 8.18 8.06
CA GLY A 124 18.32 7.09 8.84
C GLY A 124 17.97 7.11 10.32
N SER A 125 18.98 7.00 11.19
CA SER A 125 18.81 6.90 12.64
C SER A 125 18.34 8.20 13.27
N LEU A 126 18.78 9.36 12.76
CA LEU A 126 18.39 10.68 13.26
C LEU A 126 16.87 10.89 13.20
N SER A 127 16.24 10.53 12.08
CA SER A 127 14.78 10.60 11.94
C SER A 127 14.04 9.67 12.91
N GLN A 128 14.65 8.56 13.30
CA GLN A 128 14.06 7.64 14.28
C GLN A 128 14.15 8.21 15.70
N VAL A 129 15.29 8.79 16.06
CA VAL A 129 15.48 9.46 17.35
C VAL A 129 14.52 10.64 17.48
N TYR A 130 14.48 11.51 16.45
CA TYR A 130 13.56 12.64 16.39
C TYR A 130 12.09 12.20 16.55
N ALA A 131 11.65 11.22 15.76
CA ALA A 131 10.27 10.73 15.84
C ALA A 131 9.94 10.15 17.22
N LYS A 132 10.86 9.39 17.83
CA LYS A 132 10.69 8.85 19.19
C LYS A 132 10.56 9.95 20.25
N GLN A 133 11.39 10.99 20.17
CA GLN A 133 11.35 12.13 21.08
C GLN A 133 10.02 12.88 20.99
N ILE A 134 9.56 13.18 19.77
CA ILE A 134 8.27 13.84 19.56
C ILE A 134 7.12 12.98 20.08
N ILE A 135 7.09 11.68 19.74
CA ILE A 135 6.04 10.77 20.22
C ILE A 135 6.04 10.68 21.74
N SER A 136 7.21 10.56 22.37
CA SER A 136 7.33 10.51 23.84
C SER A 136 6.84 11.81 24.49
N ALA A 137 7.24 12.97 23.96
CA ALA A 137 6.82 14.27 24.46
C ALA A 137 5.30 14.48 24.27
N THR A 138 4.73 14.09 23.14
CA THR A 138 3.28 14.21 22.91
C THR A 138 2.49 13.26 23.80
N ASN A 139 2.91 12.01 23.95
CA ASN A 139 2.22 11.07 24.85
C ASN A 139 2.22 11.56 26.31
N LYS A 140 3.28 12.27 26.72
CA LYS A 140 3.38 12.87 28.05
C LYS A 140 2.44 14.07 28.24
N ASN A 141 2.32 14.94 27.23
CA ASN A 141 1.57 16.20 27.34
C ASN A 141 0.11 16.10 26.83
N TYR A 142 -0.18 15.13 25.97
CA TYR A 142 -1.45 14.96 25.27
C TYR A 142 -1.84 13.47 25.20
N PRO A 143 -2.16 12.82 26.34
CA PRO A 143 -2.39 11.37 26.40
C PRO A 143 -3.59 10.89 25.56
N LEU A 144 -4.52 11.79 25.23
CA LEU A 144 -5.69 11.48 24.39
C LEU A 144 -5.39 11.55 22.89
N LYS A 145 -4.22 12.08 22.47
CA LYS A 145 -3.83 12.20 21.07
C LYS A 145 -3.01 11.00 20.63
N LYS A 146 -3.46 10.32 19.58
CA LYS A 146 -2.71 9.21 18.97
C LYS A 146 -1.85 9.74 17.82
N ILE A 147 -0.54 9.59 17.91
CA ILE A 147 0.35 9.93 16.78
C ILE A 147 0.47 8.75 15.82
N ARG A 148 0.19 9.02 14.54
CA ARG A 148 0.55 8.14 13.42
C ARG A 148 1.79 8.68 12.73
N LEU A 149 2.92 7.99 12.91
CA LEU A 149 4.19 8.33 12.25
C LEU A 149 4.22 7.82 10.81
N ILE A 150 4.65 8.69 9.89
CA ILE A 150 4.93 8.36 8.49
C ILE A 150 6.32 8.91 8.16
N TYR A 151 7.19 8.03 7.67
CA TYR A 151 8.48 8.44 7.13
C TYR A 151 8.34 8.80 5.66
N ASP A 152 8.65 10.04 5.29
CA ASP A 152 8.58 10.46 3.89
C ASP A 152 9.98 10.60 3.27
N VAL A 153 10.02 10.55 1.95
CA VAL A 153 11.23 10.81 1.16
C VAL A 153 10.95 12.07 0.36
N LYS A 154 11.70 13.14 0.64
CA LYS A 154 11.50 14.45 -0.01
C LYS A 154 11.78 14.42 -1.51
N GLU A 155 12.86 13.74 -1.90
CA GLU A 155 13.25 13.59 -3.31
C GLU A 155 13.15 12.14 -3.73
N ARG A 156 12.22 11.83 -4.63
CA ARG A 156 12.04 10.49 -5.18
C ARG A 156 12.69 10.46 -6.56
N VAL A 157 13.25 9.34 -6.98
CA VAL A 157 13.78 9.24 -8.36
C VAL A 157 12.74 9.68 -9.40
N GLY A 158 11.47 9.33 -9.20
CA GLY A 158 10.38 9.77 -10.09
C GLY A 158 10.11 11.28 -10.13
N SER A 159 10.56 12.09 -9.16
CA SER A 159 10.43 13.57 -9.25
C SER A 159 11.46 14.16 -10.22
N GLY A 160 12.64 13.55 -10.33
CA GLY A 160 13.67 13.97 -11.30
C GLY A 160 13.54 13.32 -12.68
N PHE A 161 12.79 12.22 -12.79
CA PHE A 161 12.62 11.47 -14.04
C PHE A 161 11.13 11.26 -14.33
N THR A 162 10.50 12.24 -14.97
CA THR A 162 9.14 12.08 -15.48
C THR A 162 9.16 11.16 -16.70
N LEU A 163 8.56 9.98 -16.60
CA LEU A 163 8.47 9.02 -17.73
C LEU A 163 7.65 9.57 -18.91
N LYS A 164 6.79 10.56 -18.65
CA LYS A 164 5.91 11.20 -19.63
C LYS A 164 6.13 12.69 -19.59
N ASP A 165 6.05 13.34 -20.74
CA ASP A 165 6.05 14.79 -20.82
C ASP A 165 4.83 15.36 -20.08
N PRO A 166 4.99 16.44 -19.30
CA PRO A 166 3.86 17.14 -18.71
C PRO A 166 2.89 17.58 -19.80
N ILE A 167 1.63 17.16 -19.69
CA ILE A 167 0.58 17.60 -20.60
C ILE A 167 0.16 19.00 -20.13
N PRO A 168 0.26 20.05 -20.96
CA PRO A 168 -0.25 21.37 -20.62
C PRO A 168 -1.73 21.28 -20.24
N HIS A 169 -2.17 22.04 -19.23
CA HIS A 169 -3.54 21.97 -18.71
C HIS A 169 -4.63 22.09 -19.81
N GLN A 170 -4.37 22.90 -20.83
CA GLN A 170 -5.24 23.06 -22.00
C GLN A 170 -5.45 21.79 -22.83
N MET A 171 -4.51 20.85 -22.79
CA MET A 171 -4.56 19.57 -23.49
C MET A 171 -4.97 18.40 -22.57
N GLU A 172 -5.36 18.67 -21.34
CA GLU A 172 -5.88 17.60 -20.47
C GLU A 172 -7.25 17.10 -20.98
N VAL A 173 -7.49 15.81 -20.78
CA VAL A 173 -8.74 15.11 -21.10
C VAL A 173 -9.30 14.47 -19.83
N GLY A 174 -10.61 14.35 -19.70
CA GLY A 174 -11.24 13.83 -18.49
C GLY A 174 -11.33 14.84 -17.34
N VAL A 175 -11.05 16.12 -17.60
CA VAL A 175 -11.12 17.20 -16.62
C VAL A 175 -12.58 17.52 -16.30
N VAL A 176 -12.90 17.66 -15.02
CA VAL A 176 -14.18 18.18 -14.57
C VAL A 176 -14.06 19.69 -14.46
N TYR A 177 -14.99 20.42 -15.08
CA TYR A 177 -15.00 21.89 -15.09
C TYR A 177 -16.40 22.42 -14.84
N GLU A 178 -16.46 23.67 -14.41
CA GLU A 178 -17.68 24.45 -14.28
C GLU A 178 -17.61 25.62 -15.27
N ALA A 179 -18.69 25.82 -16.04
CA ALA A 179 -18.89 26.98 -16.89
C ALA A 179 -20.00 27.85 -16.30
N ILE A 180 -19.72 29.14 -16.16
CA ILE A 180 -20.63 30.13 -15.57
C ILE A 180 -21.14 31.01 -16.70
N CYS A 181 -22.46 31.14 -16.82
CA CYS A 181 -23.06 32.05 -17.80
C CYS A 181 -22.76 33.51 -17.42
N PRO A 182 -22.18 34.33 -18.31
CA PRO A 182 -21.92 35.73 -17.99
C PRO A 182 -23.21 36.60 -17.96
N LYS A 183 -24.32 36.10 -18.51
CA LYS A 183 -25.58 36.83 -18.65
C LYS A 183 -26.64 36.46 -17.62
N CYS A 184 -26.46 35.37 -16.86
CA CYS A 184 -27.42 34.91 -15.85
C CYS A 184 -26.75 34.04 -14.78
N THR A 185 -27.52 33.61 -13.78
CA THR A 185 -27.05 32.77 -12.67
C THR A 185 -27.00 31.27 -13.00
N ALA A 186 -26.90 30.91 -14.29
CA ALA A 186 -26.82 29.51 -14.70
C ALA A 186 -25.38 28.98 -14.64
N HIS A 187 -25.23 27.76 -14.12
CA HIS A 187 -23.97 27.05 -14.00
C HIS A 187 -24.08 25.69 -14.71
N TYR A 188 -23.05 25.31 -15.45
CA TYR A 188 -22.94 24.01 -16.09
C TYR A 188 -21.68 23.29 -15.61
N THR A 189 -21.84 22.11 -15.03
CA THR A 189 -20.72 21.24 -14.66
C THR A 189 -20.63 20.08 -15.63
N GLY A 190 -19.46 19.87 -16.21
CA GLY A 190 -19.23 18.80 -17.18
C GLY A 190 -17.86 18.16 -17.04
N LYS A 191 -17.68 17.04 -17.74
CA LYS A 191 -16.40 16.35 -17.87
C LYS A 191 -15.96 16.35 -19.33
N THR A 192 -14.70 16.67 -19.61
CA THR A 192 -14.17 16.65 -20.98
C THR A 192 -13.89 15.23 -21.46
N PHE A 193 -14.30 14.90 -22.67
CA PHE A 193 -13.79 13.71 -23.39
C PHE A 193 -12.64 14.08 -24.35
N ARG A 194 -12.61 15.34 -24.81
CA ARG A 194 -11.57 15.93 -25.67
C ARG A 194 -10.69 16.90 -24.86
N HIS A 195 -9.68 17.48 -25.49
CA HIS A 195 -8.82 18.49 -24.86
C HIS A 195 -9.63 19.64 -24.26
N PHE A 196 -9.28 20.04 -23.04
CA PHE A 196 -9.97 21.08 -22.30
C PHE A 196 -10.11 22.40 -23.09
N LYS A 197 -9.07 22.79 -23.84
CA LYS A 197 -9.10 23.98 -24.71
C LYS A 197 -10.24 23.97 -25.72
N ALA A 198 -10.51 22.82 -26.34
CA ALA A 198 -11.61 22.71 -27.30
C ALA A 198 -12.95 22.94 -26.58
N ARG A 199 -13.10 22.38 -25.38
CA ARG A 199 -14.33 22.53 -24.61
C ARG A 199 -14.56 23.95 -24.08
N ILE A 200 -13.50 24.64 -23.68
CA ILE A 200 -13.56 26.08 -23.36
C ILE A 200 -14.06 26.87 -24.56
N HIS A 201 -13.50 26.64 -25.75
CA HIS A 201 -13.88 27.37 -26.96
C HIS A 201 -15.34 27.14 -27.36
N GLU A 202 -15.84 25.90 -27.21
CA GLU A 202 -17.26 25.58 -27.42
C GLU A 202 -18.17 26.42 -26.52
N HIS A 203 -17.86 26.55 -25.23
CA HIS A 203 -18.67 27.36 -24.30
C HIS A 203 -18.56 28.87 -24.53
N HIS A 204 -17.43 29.36 -25.06
CA HIS A 204 -17.28 30.78 -25.40
C HIS A 204 -17.99 31.19 -26.69
N ASN A 205 -18.31 30.23 -27.55
CA ASN A 205 -19.02 30.49 -28.82
C ASN A 205 -20.56 30.44 -28.67
N TYR A 206 -21.08 30.38 -27.45
CA TYR A 206 -22.51 30.49 -27.09
C TYR A 206 -22.73 31.70 -26.17
#